data_AF-U2CVV3-F1
#
_entry.id   AF-U2CVV3-F1
#
_cell.length_a   1.000
_cell.length_b   1.000
_cell.length_c   1.000
_cell.angle_alpha   90.00
_cell.angle_beta   90.00
_cell.angle_gamma   90.00
#
_symmetry.space_group_name_H-M   'P 1'
#
loop_
_entity.id
_entity.type
_entity.pdbx_description
1 polymer ?
#
loop_
_entity_poly.entity_id
_entity_poly.type
_entity_poly.pdbx_seq_one_letter_code
_entity_poly.pdbx_strand_id
1 'polypeptide(L)'
;MSLVSNFFSFLNDQLLKMTWLSKLIQLLVEKAFGLSVKERLGGSLHFFIYDTIKIFILLSVLIFGISYIQSYFPPERTKKILGSIKGIKGNLLGALLGTITPF
;
A
#
# COMPACT_ATOMS: atom_id res chain seq x y z
N MET A 1 -8.79 25.90 7.70
CA MET A 1 -8.51 24.64 8.43
C MET A 1 -9.39 23.48 7.99
N SER A 2 -10.71 23.67 7.81
CA SER A 2 -11.65 22.60 7.38
C SER A 2 -11.39 22.02 5.99
N LEU A 3 -10.97 22.83 5.01
CA LEU A 3 -10.70 22.34 3.64
C LEU A 3 -9.56 21.33 3.59
N VAL A 4 -8.48 21.60 4.33
CA VAL A 4 -7.31 20.73 4.41
C VAL A 4 -7.67 19.42 5.10
N SER A 5 -8.37 19.46 6.24
CA SER A 5 -8.81 18.24 6.94
C SER A 5 -9.78 17.41 6.10
N ASN A 6 -10.70 18.06 5.38
CA ASN A 6 -11.66 17.36 4.52
C ASN A 6 -10.95 16.65 3.36
N PHE A 7 -9.92 17.27 2.78
CA PHE A 7 -9.11 16.67 1.73
C PHE A 7 -8.35 15.44 2.24
N PHE A 8 -7.65 15.54 3.38
CA PHE A 8 -6.95 14.39 3.96
C PHE A 8 -7.89 13.26 4.36
N SER A 9 -9.07 13.59 4.92
CA SER A 9 -10.09 12.58 5.22
C SER A 9 -10.57 11.88 3.96
N PHE A 10 -10.84 12.64 2.90
CA PHE A 10 -11.24 12.07 1.62
C PHE A 10 -10.18 11.11 1.07
N LEU A 11 -8.91 11.51 1.06
CA LEU A 11 -7.81 10.64 0.63
C LEU A 11 -7.72 9.38 1.48
N ASN A 12 -7.81 9.50 2.79
CA ASN A 12 -7.80 8.36 3.70
C ASN A 12 -8.97 7.40 3.42
N ASP A 13 -10.18 7.94 3.20
CA ASP A 13 -11.38 7.14 2.95
C ASP A 13 -11.36 6.44 1.59
N GLN A 14 -10.72 7.03 0.58
CA GLN A 14 -10.61 6.43 -0.76
C GLN A 14 -9.41 5.51 -0.92
N LEU A 15 -8.24 5.89 -0.40
CA LEU A 15 -6.99 5.16 -0.60
C LEU A 15 -6.75 4.09 0.47
N LEU A 16 -6.80 4.46 1.75
CA LEU A 16 -6.45 3.55 2.84
C LEU A 16 -7.64 2.70 3.29
N LYS A 17 -8.80 3.34 3.50
CA LYS A 17 -10.02 2.60 3.86
C LYS A 17 -10.71 1.99 2.64
N MET A 18 -10.43 2.43 1.42
CA MET A 18 -11.07 1.91 0.21
C MET A 18 -12.58 1.75 0.38
N THR A 19 -13.27 2.80 0.84
CA THR A 19 -14.72 2.75 1.13
C THR A 19 -15.55 2.37 -0.10
N TRP A 20 -15.06 2.69 -1.30
CA TRP A 20 -15.62 2.24 -2.57
C TRP A 20 -15.58 0.71 -2.71
N LEU A 21 -14.49 0.06 -2.32
CA LEU A 21 -14.33 -1.39 -2.37
C LEU A 21 -15.29 -2.05 -1.37
N SER A 22 -15.36 -1.51 -0.15
CA SER A 22 -16.29 -1.99 0.88
C SER A 22 -17.75 -1.96 0.39
N LYS A 23 -18.17 -0.87 -0.27
CA LYS A 23 -19.50 -0.75 -0.87
C LYS A 23 -19.73 -1.74 -2.02
N LEU A 24 -18.72 -1.96 -2.86
CA LEU A 24 -18.80 -2.94 -3.95
C LEU A 24 -18.98 -4.36 -3.42
N ILE A 25 -18.19 -4.75 -2.41
CA ILE A 25 -18.32 -6.06 -1.77
C ILE A 25 -19.65 -6.18 -1.03
N GLN A 26 -20.14 -5.12 -0.40
CA GLN A 26 -21.46 -5.12 0.23
C GLN A 26 -22.55 -5.42 -0.80
N LEU A 27 -22.54 -4.71 -1.94
CA LEU A 27 -23.49 -4.96 -3.02
C LEU A 27 -23.38 -6.38 -3.57
N LEU A 28 -22.17 -6.93 -3.66
CA LEU A 28 -21.94 -8.30 -4.09
C LEU A 28 -22.53 -9.30 -3.09
N VAL A 29 -22.28 -9.13 -1.80
CA VAL A 29 -22.81 -10.02 -0.74
C VAL A 29 -24.34 -9.96 -0.65
N GLU A 30 -24.91 -8.75 -0.67
CA GLU A 30 -26.35 -8.57 -0.58
C GLU A 30 -27.08 -9.03 -1.85
N LYS A 31 -26.57 -8.71 -3.04
CA LYS A 31 -27.28 -9.00 -4.31
C LYS A 31 -26.97 -10.37 -4.91
N ALA A 32 -25.72 -10.84 -4.83
CA ALA A 32 -25.34 -12.12 -5.43
C ALA A 32 -25.60 -13.30 -4.50
N PHE A 33 -25.32 -13.12 -3.20
CA PHE A 33 -25.51 -14.18 -2.20
C PHE A 33 -26.83 -14.05 -1.43
N GLY A 34 -27.54 -12.93 -1.53
CA GLY A 34 -28.79 -12.70 -0.79
C GLY A 34 -28.60 -12.59 0.72
N LEU A 35 -27.36 -12.38 1.18
CA LEU A 35 -27.01 -12.35 2.61
C LEU A 35 -26.93 -10.90 3.11
N SER A 36 -27.54 -10.65 4.26
CA SER A 36 -27.43 -9.34 4.92
C SER A 36 -26.07 -9.19 5.60
N VAL A 37 -25.34 -8.12 5.29
CA VAL A 37 -24.09 -7.76 6.00
C VAL A 37 -24.31 -7.39 7.47
N LYS A 38 -25.56 -7.15 7.89
CA LYS A 38 -25.90 -6.93 9.30
C LYS A 38 -25.95 -8.24 10.09
N GLU A 39 -26.11 -9.37 9.41
CA GLU A 39 -26.09 -10.68 10.03
C GLU A 39 -24.66 -11.23 10.12
N ARG A 40 -24.42 -12.13 11.08
CA ARG A 40 -23.08 -12.70 11.32
C ARG A 40 -22.48 -13.34 10.07
N LEU A 41 -23.27 -14.08 9.29
CA LEU A 41 -22.78 -14.77 8.10
C LEU A 41 -22.43 -13.78 6.98
N GLY A 42 -23.34 -12.87 6.63
CA GLY A 42 -23.08 -11.87 5.59
C GLY A 42 -21.94 -10.91 5.96
N GLY A 43 -21.88 -10.48 7.24
CA GLY A 43 -20.80 -9.64 7.74
C GLY A 43 -19.43 -10.35 7.68
N SER A 44 -19.36 -11.63 8.02
CA SER A 44 -18.11 -12.41 7.94
C SER A 44 -17.64 -12.59 6.49
N LEU A 45 -18.56 -12.89 5.57
CA LEU A 45 -18.25 -13.03 4.15
C LEU A 45 -17.77 -11.70 3.54
N HIS A 46 -18.46 -10.61 3.87
CA HIS A 46 -18.06 -9.27 3.46
C HIS A 46 -16.67 -8.90 3.96
N PHE A 47 -16.42 -9.07 5.26
CA PHE A 47 -15.12 -8.83 5.89
C PHE A 47 -14.01 -9.62 5.19
N PHE A 48 -14.20 -10.92 5.02
CA PHE A 48 -13.20 -11.80 4.42
C PHE A 48 -12.83 -11.37 2.99
N ILE A 49 -13.83 -11.15 2.14
CA ILE A 49 -13.58 -10.75 0.73
C ILE A 49 -12.97 -9.35 0.67
N TYR A 50 -13.53 -8.40 1.42
CA TYR A 50 -13.06 -7.02 1.46
C TYR A 50 -11.61 -6.94 1.93
N ASP A 51 -11.27 -7.55 3.06
CA ASP A 51 -9.91 -7.47 3.61
C ASP A 51 -8.90 -8.24 2.79
N THR A 52 -9.27 -9.39 2.22
CA THR A 52 -8.39 -10.13 1.32
C THR A 52 -8.03 -9.24 0.12
N ILE A 53 -9.02 -8.73 -0.61
CA ILE A 53 -8.75 -7.88 -1.79
C ILE A 53 -7.98 -6.61 -1.39
N LYS A 54 -8.35 -5.97 -0.29
CA LYS A 54 -7.70 -4.76 0.21
C LYS A 54 -6.22 -4.98 0.50
N ILE A 55 -5.87 -6.03 1.24
CA ILE A 55 -4.48 -6.36 1.57
C ILE A 55 -3.70 -6.67 0.30
N PHE A 56 -4.27 -7.44 -0.63
CA PHE A 56 -3.62 -7.73 -1.91
C PHE A 56 -3.32 -6.45 -2.71
N ILE A 57 -4.26 -5.51 -2.79
CA ILE A 57 -4.03 -4.22 -3.48
C ILE A 57 -2.93 -3.43 -2.77
N LEU A 58 -3.01 -3.30 -1.44
CA LEU A 58 -2.02 -2.55 -0.66
C LEU A 58 -0.61 -3.14 -0.80
N LEU A 59 -0.49 -4.46 -0.68
CA LEU A 59 0.78 -5.17 -0.86
C LEU A 59 1.29 -5.06 -2.30
N SER A 60 0.41 -5.18 -3.29
CA SER A 60 0.80 -5.02 -4.70
C SER A 60 1.35 -3.62 -4.94
N VAL A 61 0.64 -2.57 -4.52
CA VAL A 61 1.10 -1.19 -4.67
C VAL A 61 2.41 -0.97 -3.92
N LEU A 62 2.55 -1.50 -2.71
CA LEU A 62 3.77 -1.39 -1.91
C LEU A 62 4.96 -2.08 -2.60
N ILE A 63 4.79 -3.35 -2.98
CA ILE A 63 5.83 -4.16 -3.60
C ILE A 63 6.21 -3.56 -4.95
N PHE A 64 5.24 -3.30 -5.83
CA PHE A 64 5.52 -2.68 -7.13
C PHE A 64 6.13 -1.28 -6.99
N GLY A 65 5.69 -0.48 -6.02
CA GLY A 65 6.28 0.82 -5.74
C GLY A 65 7.74 0.71 -5.34
N ILE A 66 8.06 -0.20 -4.41
CA ILE A 66 9.44 -0.48 -4.01
C ILE A 66 10.25 -1.04 -5.18
N SER A 67 9.75 -2.04 -5.89
CA SER A 67 10.41 -2.64 -7.06
C SER A 67 10.67 -1.63 -8.17
N TYR A 68 9.73 -0.71 -8.41
CA TYR A 68 9.90 0.37 -9.37
C TYR A 68 11.03 1.31 -8.95
N ILE A 69 11.07 1.73 -7.67
CA ILE A 69 12.16 2.55 -7.14
C ILE A 69 13.50 1.82 -7.28
N GLN A 70 13.57 0.54 -6.87
CA GLN A 70 14.78 -0.28 -6.96
C GLN A 70 15.31 -0.39 -8.40
N SER A 71 14.41 -0.44 -9.40
CA SER A 71 14.80 -0.51 -10.82
C SER A 71 15.69 0.66 -11.26
N TYR A 72 15.57 1.84 -10.63
CA TYR A 72 16.43 3.00 -10.91
C TYR A 72 17.78 2.96 -10.18
N PHE A 73 17.92 2.14 -9.14
CA PHE A 73 19.12 2.04 -8.29
C PHE A 73 19.74 0.63 -8.28
N PRO A 74 20.11 0.06 -9.45
CA PRO A 74 20.72 -1.27 -9.50
C PRO A 74 22.05 -1.30 -8.71
N PRO A 75 22.42 -2.46 -8.13
CA PRO A 75 23.58 -2.63 -7.27
C PRO A 75 24.88 -2.04 -7.79
N GLU A 76 25.13 -2.18 -9.09
CA GLU A 76 26.35 -1.73 -9.73
C GLU A 76 26.43 -0.21 -9.75
N ARG A 77 25.30 0.47 -9.99
CA ARG A 77 25.22 1.93 -9.98
C ARG A 77 25.30 2.46 -8.57
N THR A 78 24.60 1.83 -7.64
CA THR A 78 24.60 2.22 -6.23
C THR A 78 26.00 2.07 -5.63
N LYS A 79 26.70 0.97 -5.91
CA LYS A 79 28.10 0.75 -5.50
C LYS A 79 29.07 1.76 -6.13
N LYS A 80 28.85 2.17 -7.38
CA LYS A 80 29.65 3.22 -8.05
C LYS A 80 29.43 4.60 -7.42
N ILE A 81 28.19 4.94 -7.10
CA ILE A 81 27.83 6.22 -6.43
C ILE A 81 28.42 6.24 -5.01
N LEU A 82 28.20 5.18 -4.23
CA LEU A 82 28.74 5.08 -2.88
C LEU A 82 30.27 4.98 -2.84
N GLY A 83 30.89 4.32 -3.81
CA GLY A 83 32.35 4.26 -3.92
C GLY A 83 33.00 5.64 -4.11
N SER A 84 32.24 6.61 -4.65
CA SER A 84 32.69 8.00 -4.81
C SER A 84 32.43 8.89 -3.59
N ILE A 85 31.57 8.49 -2.65
CA ILE A 85 31.16 9.30 -1.49
C ILE A 85 31.72 8.66 -0.21
N LYS A 86 32.72 9.31 0.40
CA LYS A 86 33.38 8.83 1.63
C LYS A 86 32.86 9.52 2.89
N GLY A 87 33.05 8.86 4.03
CA GLY A 87 32.73 9.39 5.36
C GLY A 87 31.26 9.22 5.77
N ILE A 88 30.80 10.03 6.74
CA ILE A 88 29.47 9.92 7.36
C ILE A 88 28.34 9.99 6.32
N LYS A 89 28.47 10.83 5.29
CA LYS A 89 27.50 10.95 4.20
C LYS A 89 27.40 9.67 3.36
N GLY A 90 28.52 8.99 3.12
CA GLY A 90 28.55 7.70 2.43
C GLY A 90 27.86 6.61 3.24
N ASN A 91 28.13 6.55 4.55
CA ASN A 91 27.50 5.59 5.46
C ASN A 91 25.98 5.82 5.58
N LEU A 92 25.53 7.08 5.68
CA LEU A 92 24.11 7.43 5.74
C LEU A 92 23.38 7.04 4.44
N LEU A 93 23.95 7.41 3.29
CA LEU A 93 23.39 7.03 1.99
C LEU A 93 23.38 5.51 1.80
N GLY A 94 24.40 4.81 2.31
CA GLY A 94 24.48 3.35 2.26
C GLY A 94 23.42 2.65 3.11
N ALA A 95 23.14 3.17 4.31
CA ALA A 95 22.07 2.65 5.16
C ALA A 95 20.67 2.89 4.56
N LEU A 96 20.44 4.07 3.99
CA LEU A 96 19.18 4.43 3.33
C LEU A 96 18.94 3.60 2.06
N LEU A 97 19.97 3.49 1.21
CA LEU A 97 19.89 2.69 -0.01
C LEU A 97 19.83 1.19 0.31
N GLY A 98 20.57 0.70 1.31
CA GLY A 98 20.52 -0.69 1.76
C GLY A 98 19.16 -1.13 2.32
N THR A 99 18.36 -0.19 2.86
CA THR A 99 16.97 -0.46 3.28
C THR A 99 16.03 -0.68 2.09
N ILE A 100 16.31 -0.01 0.96
CA ILE A 100 15.49 -0.05 -0.25
C ILE A 100 15.95 -1.17 -1.19
N THR A 101 17.24 -1.42 -1.29
CA THR A 101 17.89 -2.46 -2.10
C THR A 101 18.77 -3.30 -1.17
N PRO A 102 18.36 -4.50 -0.74
CA PRO A 102 19.24 -5.38 0.00
C PRO A 102 20.38 -5.78 -0.95
N PHE A 103 21.56 -5.18 -0.77
CA PHE A 103 22.80 -5.59 -1.42
C PHE A 103 23.42 -6.77 -0.71
#